data_AF-A0A132PCR8-F1
#
_entry.id   AF-A0A132PCR8-F1
#
_cell.length_a   1.000
_cell.length_b   1.000
_cell.length_c   1.000
_cell.angle_alpha   90.00
_cell.angle_beta   90.00
_cell.angle_gamma   90.00
#
_symmetry.space_group_name_H-M   'P 1'
#
loop_
_entity.id
_entity.type
_entity.pdbx_description
1 polymer ?
#
loop_
_entity_poly.entity_id
_entity_poly.type
_entity_poly.pdbx_seq_one_letter_code
_entity_poly.pdbx_strand_id
1 'polypeptide(L)' 'MDEFDRHVLNFVLTWAPFGGHTDDDAFPEFGMSAHQLWTRFGEVTDAAELQLSELGEWDALLVNRARQVLLTQRRTAG' A
#
# COMPACT_ATOMS: atom_id res chain seq x y z
N MET A 1 12.29 4.77 -2.17
CA MET A 1 10.84 5.00 -2.29
C MET A 1 10.59 6.42 -2.76
N ASP A 2 9.84 6.60 -3.84
CA ASP A 2 9.52 7.91 -4.39
C ASP A 2 8.20 8.51 -3.83
N GLU A 3 7.80 9.68 -4.31
CA GLU A 3 6.57 10.34 -3.85
C GLU A 3 5.30 9.57 -4.26
N PHE A 4 5.29 8.97 -5.45
CA PHE A 4 4.16 8.20 -5.93
C PHE A 4 3.97 6.92 -5.12
N ASP A 5 5.07 6.22 -4.81
CA ASP A 5 5.07 5.06 -3.93
C ASP A 5 4.48 5.41 -2.55
N ARG A 6 4.92 6.52 -1.94
CA ARG A 6 4.36 7.01 -0.67
C ARG A 6 2.86 7.29 -0.79
N HIS A 7 2.44 7.86 -1.91
CA HIS A 7 1.05 8.22 -2.15
C HIS A 7 0.17 6.97 -2.23
N VAL A 8 0.60 5.96 -2.98
CA VAL A 8 -0.06 4.64 -3.06
C VAL A 8 -0.17 4.01 -1.66
N LEU A 9 0.93 3.94 -0.90
CA LEU A 9 0.93 3.34 0.43
C LEU A 9 -0.02 4.09 1.39
N ASN A 10 0.05 5.42 1.43
CA ASN A 10 -0.81 6.22 2.32
C ASN A 10 -2.29 6.08 1.97
N PHE A 11 -2.63 6.10 0.68
CA PHE A 11 -4.02 5.97 0.24
C PHE A 11 -4.62 4.64 0.69
N VAL A 12 -3.98 3.52 0.33
CA VAL A 12 -4.48 2.19 0.69
C VAL A 12 -4.55 2.01 2.22
N LEU A 13 -3.55 2.51 2.96
CA LEU A 13 -3.54 2.44 4.42
C LEU A 13 -4.61 3.29 5.10
N THR A 14 -5.05 4.37 4.44
CA THR A 14 -6.16 5.22 4.90
C THR A 14 -7.49 4.48 4.77
N TRP A 15 -7.66 3.72 3.70
CA TRP A 15 -8.89 2.95 3.43
C TRP A 15 -8.95 1.59 4.14
N ALA A 16 -7.81 1.02 4.55
CA ALA A 16 -7.75 -0.30 5.17
C ALA A 16 -8.72 -0.50 6.37
N PRO A 17 -8.91 0.45 7.31
CA PRO A 17 -9.86 0.29 8.41
C PRO A 17 -11.34 0.24 7.98
N PHE A 18 -11.67 0.72 6.78
CA PHE A 18 -13.04 0.83 6.28
C PHE A 18 -13.43 -0.30 5.33
N GLY A 19 -12.58 -1.32 5.19
CA GLY A 19 -12.81 -2.47 4.29
C GLY A 19 -12.11 -2.36 2.93
N GLY A 20 -11.33 -1.30 2.71
CA GLY A 20 -10.61 -1.05 1.45
C GLY A 20 -11.27 0.02 0.58
N HIS A 21 -10.57 0.42 -0.48
CA HIS A 21 -11.02 1.40 -1.46
C HIS A 21 -11.77 0.73 -2.61
N THR A 22 -12.63 1.48 -3.29
CA THR A 22 -13.34 1.05 -4.50
C THR A 22 -12.67 1.59 -5.77
N ASP A 23 -13.15 1.15 -6.93
CA ASP A 23 -12.71 1.69 -8.23
C ASP A 23 -13.02 3.20 -8.31
N ASP A 24 -14.16 3.64 -7.81
CA ASP A 24 -14.58 5.05 -7.83
C ASP A 24 -13.69 5.94 -6.93
N ASP A 25 -13.06 5.36 -5.91
CA ASP A 25 -12.08 6.05 -5.07
C ASP A 25 -10.69 6.08 -5.74
N ALA A 26 -10.26 4.97 -6.35
CA ALA A 26 -8.90 4.80 -6.87
C ALA A 26 -8.69 5.45 -8.26
N PHE A 27 -9.67 5.37 -9.16
CA PHE A 27 -9.51 5.85 -10.53
C PHE A 27 -9.25 7.36 -10.62
N PRO A 28 -9.96 8.24 -9.89
CA PRO A 28 -9.72 9.68 -9.95
C PRO A 28 -8.32 10.10 -9.51
N GLU A 29 -7.71 9.33 -8.61
CA GLU A 29 -6.44 9.68 -7.96
C GLU A 29 -5.23 9.03 -8.65
N PHE A 30 -5.37 7.78 -9.09
CA PHE A 30 -4.26 7.00 -9.64
C PHE A 30 -4.46 6.58 -11.11
N GLY A 31 -5.65 6.76 -11.67
CA GLY A 31 -5.99 6.24 -13.00
C GLY A 31 -6.01 4.70 -13.06
N MET A 32 -6.18 4.03 -11.91
CA MET A 32 -6.12 2.58 -11.74
C MET A 32 -7.41 2.07 -11.11
N SER A 33 -7.79 0.83 -11.42
CA SER A 33 -8.83 0.12 -10.64
C SER A 33 -8.34 -0.19 -9.23
N ALA A 34 -9.26 -0.46 -8.31
CA ALA A 34 -8.94 -0.85 -6.95
C ALA A 34 -8.03 -2.08 -6.90
N HIS A 35 -8.26 -3.05 -7.79
CA HIS A 35 -7.40 -4.24 -7.92
C HIS A 35 -6.00 -3.85 -8.42
N GLN A 36 -5.88 -3.06 -9.49
CA GLN A 36 -4.57 -2.61 -9.97
C GLN A 36 -3.79 -1.84 -8.91
N LEU A 37 -4.48 -0.97 -8.16
CA LEU A 37 -3.88 -0.20 -7.07
C LEU A 37 -3.45 -1.12 -5.91
N TRP A 38 -4.24 -2.16 -5.60
CA TRP A 38 -3.88 -3.15 -4.59
C TRP A 38 -2.67 -3.99 -5.00
N THR A 39 -2.58 -4.39 -6.26
CA THR A 39 -1.38 -5.06 -6.81
C THR A 39 -0.17 -4.14 -6.69
N ARG A 40 -0.31 -2.87 -7.10
CA ARG A 40 0.75 -1.87 -7.02
C ARG A 40 1.21 -1.63 -5.58
N PHE A 41 0.27 -1.58 -4.63
CA PHE A 41 0.56 -1.47 -3.21
C PHE A 41 1.43 -2.63 -2.70
N GLY A 42 1.15 -3.86 -3.14
CA GLY A 42 1.98 -5.03 -2.85
C GLY A 42 3.40 -4.88 -3.43
N GLU A 43 3.51 -4.55 -4.72
CA GLU A 43 4.81 -4.37 -5.40
C GLU A 43 5.68 -3.30 -4.72
N VAL A 44 5.10 -2.15 -4.39
CA VAL A 44 5.80 -1.06 -3.70
C VAL A 44 6.24 -1.49 -2.31
N THR A 45 5.38 -2.19 -1.57
CA THR A 45 5.72 -2.68 -0.22
C THR A 45 6.88 -3.67 -0.27
N ASP A 46 6.85 -4.63 -1.20
CA ASP A 46 7.90 -5.63 -1.37
C ASP A 46 9.24 -4.98 -1.79
N ALA A 47 9.19 -4.05 -2.74
CA ALA A 47 10.39 -3.32 -3.19
C ALA A 47 11.00 -2.44 -2.08
N ALA A 48 10.15 -1.76 -1.30
CA ALA A 48 10.60 -0.91 -0.20
C ALA A 48 11.12 -1.72 1.00
N GLU A 49 10.60 -2.93 1.24
CA GLU A 49 11.10 -3.83 2.28
C GLU A 49 12.56 -4.26 2.01
N LEU A 50 12.93 -4.50 0.75
CA LEU A 50 14.30 -4.83 0.37
C LEU A 50 15.31 -3.71 0.68
N GLN A 51 14.83 -2.47 0.79
CA GLN A 51 15.63 -1.26 1.03
C GLN A 51 15.36 -0.65 2.41
N LEU A 52 14.69 -1.37 3.31
CA LEU A 52 14.16 -0.81 4.57
C LEU A 52 15.23 -0.14 5.44
N SER A 53 16.47 -0.65 5.44
CA SER A 53 17.59 -0.06 6.18
C SER A 53 18.09 1.28 5.64
N GLU A 54 17.75 1.60 4.39
CA GLU A 54 18.13 2.84 3.70
C GLU A 54 16.99 3.88 3.72
N LEU A 55 15.80 3.50 4.16
CA LEU A 55 14.65 4.39 4.28
C LEU A 55 14.76 5.28 5.52
N GLY A 56 14.23 6.49 5.41
CA GLY A 56 14.00 7.34 6.58
C GLY A 56 12.95 6.74 7.50
N GLU A 57 12.93 7.17 8.77
CA GLU A 57 12.05 6.64 9.82
C GLU A 57 10.57 6.62 9.39
N TRP A 58 10.07 7.71 8.82
CA TRP A 58 8.68 7.81 8.35
C TRP A 58 8.33 6.81 7.26
N ASP A 59 9.22 6.67 6.28
CA ASP A 59 9.07 5.72 5.17
C ASP A 59 9.09 4.27 5.69
N ALA A 60 9.99 3.96 6.63
CA ALA A 60 10.06 2.65 7.26
C ALA A 60 8.79 2.32 8.08
N LEU A 61 8.20 3.29 8.80
CA LEU A 61 6.93 3.11 9.51
C LEU A 61 5.78 2.82 8.52
N LEU A 62 5.73 3.56 7.42
CA LEU A 62 4.71 3.40 6.38
C LEU A 62 4.76 1.99 5.76
N VAL A 63 5.95 1.53 5.38
CA VAL A 63 6.19 0.19 4.83
C VAL A 63 5.83 -0.90 5.85
N ASN A 64 6.21 -0.75 7.12
CA ASN A 64 5.85 -1.73 8.15
C ASN A 64 4.33 -1.84 8.34
N ARG A 65 3.59 -0.72 8.31
CA ARG A 65 2.13 -0.75 8.37
C ARG A 65 1.53 -1.43 7.14
N ALA A 66 2.08 -1.18 5.95
CA ALA A 66 1.65 -1.82 4.72
C ALA A 66 1.81 -3.35 4.77
N ARG A 67 2.95 -3.83 5.28
CA ARG A 67 3.21 -5.27 5.50
C ARG A 67 2.16 -5.92 6.41
N GLN A 68 1.78 -5.27 7.51
CA GLN A 68 0.76 -5.80 8.41
C GLN A 68 -0.61 -5.96 7.73
N VAL A 69 -0.96 -5.03 6.85
CA VAL A 69 -2.20 -5.07 6.06
C VAL A 69 -2.16 -6.25 5.07
N LEU A 70 -1.05 -6.43 4.34
CA LEU A 70 -0.88 -7.56 3.42
C LEU A 70 -0.95 -8.92 4.13
N LEU A 71 -0.33 -9.04 5.30
CA LEU A 71 -0.37 -10.26 6.11
C LEU A 71 -1.79 -10.57 6.60
N THR A 72 -2.54 -9.55 7.01
CA THR A 72 -3.94 -9.71 7.45
C THR A 72 -4.81 -10.22 6.31
N GLN A 73 -4.70 -9.63 5.12
CA GLN A 73 -5.50 -10.00 3.95
C GLN A 73 -5.18 -11.40 3.42
N ARG A 74 -3.93 -11.87 3.52
CA ARG A 74 -3.57 -13.25 3.17
C ARG A 74 -4.21 -14.28 4.09
N ARG A 75 -4.52 -13.92 5.34
CA ARG A 75 -5.13 -14.81 6.33
C ARG A 75 -6.66 -14.90 6.19
N THR A 76 -7.30 -13.89 5.62
CA THR A 76 -8.75 -13.87 5.38
C THR A 76 -9.15 -14.54 4.06
N ALA A 77 -8.20 -14.68 3.12
CA ALA A 77 -8.42 -15.29 1.82
C ALA A 77 -8.15 -16.82 1.77
N GLY A 78 -7.74 -17.43 2.88
CA GLY A 78 -7.48 -18.88 3.02
C GLY A 78 -8.40 -19.54 4.04
#